data_AF-A0A2H4U0E3-F1
#
_entry.id   AF-A0A2H4U0E3-F1
#
_cell.length_a   1.000
_cell.length_b   1.000
_cell.length_c   1.000
_cell.angle_alpha   90.00
_cell.angle_beta   90.00
_cell.angle_gamma   90.00
#
_symmetry.space_group_name_H-M   'P 1'
#
loop_
_entity.id
_entity.type
_entity.pdbx_description
1 polymer ?
#
loop_
_entity_poly.entity_id
_entity_poly.type
_entity_poly.pdbx_seq_one_letter_code
_entity_poly.pdbx_strand_id
1 'polypeptide(L)'
;MLTLADIPYQFVDVSDFDHEGTSRELLKTLNPLCQIPTLALENDEIMTETAAIALMVLDRRPDLAPPVGRAERQQFQRLLVWLVANVYPTFTFADYPERWAPDAPEQLKKNVIEYRKSL
;
A
#
# COMPACT_ATOMS: atom_id res chain seq x y z
N MET A 1 11.20 -1.99 0.46
CA MET A 1 11.67 -3.01 1.44
C MET A 1 12.42 -4.15 0.78
N LEU A 2 12.02 -4.67 -0.39
CA LEU A 2 12.76 -5.72 -1.11
C LEU A 2 14.25 -5.38 -1.30
N THR A 3 14.55 -4.16 -1.76
CA THR A 3 15.94 -3.65 -1.87
C THR A 3 16.68 -3.65 -0.53
N LEU A 4 16.05 -3.21 0.56
CA LEU A 4 16.66 -3.19 1.90
C LEU A 4 16.90 -4.60 2.45
N ALA A 5 16.08 -5.55 2.00
CA ALA A 5 16.14 -6.94 2.40
C ALA A 5 17.08 -7.78 1.52
N ASP A 6 17.70 -7.17 0.51
CA ASP A 6 18.52 -7.84 -0.50
C ASP A 6 17.76 -8.97 -1.23
N ILE A 7 16.43 -8.83 -1.34
CA ILE A 7 15.58 -9.76 -2.09
C ILE A 7 15.58 -9.32 -3.55
N PRO A 8 16.01 -10.15 -4.51
CA PRO A 8 15.96 -9.83 -5.93
C PRO A 8 14.52 -9.60 -6.40
N TYR A 9 14.33 -8.64 -7.30
CA TYR A 9 13.04 -8.35 -7.90
C TYR A 9 13.22 -7.77 -9.29
N GLN A 10 12.21 -7.97 -10.14
CA GLN A 10 12.05 -7.21 -11.37
C GLN A 10 11.09 -6.05 -11.11
N PHE A 11 11.53 -4.83 -11.38
CA PHE A 11 10.66 -3.66 -11.34
C PHE A 11 9.90 -3.55 -12.68
N VAL A 12 8.58 -3.48 -12.60
CA VAL A 12 7.72 -3.19 -13.75
C VAL A 12 7.07 -1.83 -13.48
N ASP A 13 7.42 -0.85 -14.31
CA ASP A 13 6.83 0.48 -14.22
C ASP A 13 5.42 0.46 -14.81
N VAL A 14 4.46 0.90 -14.01
CA VAL A 14 3.05 1.03 -14.38
C VAL A 14 2.54 2.43 -14.04
N SER A 15 3.38 3.47 -14.07
CA SER A 15 3.05 4.84 -13.64
C SER A 15 1.79 5.44 -14.28
N ASP A 16 1.33 4.90 -15.42
CA ASP A 16 0.11 5.29 -16.14
C ASP A 16 -1.13 4.43 -15.82
N PHE A 17 -1.08 3.54 -14.82
CA PHE A 17 -2.18 2.60 -14.46
C PHE A 17 -3.54 3.25 -14.13
N ASP A 18 -3.52 4.54 -13.79
CA ASP A 18 -4.73 5.33 -13.54
C ASP A 18 -5.54 5.63 -14.80
N HIS A 19 -4.95 5.48 -15.99
CA HIS A 19 -5.60 5.72 -17.27
C HIS A 19 -5.83 4.40 -18.02
N GLU A 20 -6.83 4.37 -18.91
CA GLU A 20 -7.02 3.24 -19.81
C GLU A 20 -5.79 3.05 -20.69
N GLY A 21 -5.26 1.82 -20.73
CA GLY A 21 -3.99 1.53 -21.37
C GLY A 21 -3.37 0.22 -20.92
N THR A 22 -2.22 -0.12 -21.50
CA THR A 22 -1.56 -1.41 -21.30
C THR A 22 -1.18 -1.67 -19.85
N SER A 23 -0.74 -0.65 -19.12
CA SER A 23 -0.34 -0.80 -17.71
C SER A 23 -1.52 -1.09 -16.80
N ARG A 24 -2.66 -0.43 -17.04
CA ARG A 24 -3.91 -0.68 -16.33
C ARG A 24 -4.43 -2.09 -16.63
N GLU A 25 -4.45 -2.50 -17.89
CA GLU A 25 -4.89 -3.85 -18.27
C GLU A 25 -3.99 -4.93 -17.68
N LEU A 26 -2.67 -4.76 -17.74
CA LEU A 26 -1.72 -5.65 -17.06
C LEU A 26 -1.97 -5.72 -15.55
N LEU A 27 -2.13 -4.57 -14.89
CA LEU A 27 -2.35 -4.57 -13.44
C LEU A 27 -3.69 -5.23 -13.08
N LYS A 28 -4.75 -5.02 -13.87
CA LYS A 28 -6.06 -5.66 -13.68
C LYS A 28 -5.99 -7.19 -13.80
N THR A 29 -5.12 -7.76 -14.64
CA THR A 29 -5.00 -9.22 -14.74
C THR A 29 -4.39 -9.84 -13.49
N LEU A 30 -3.50 -9.12 -12.80
CA LEU A 30 -2.82 -9.59 -11.59
C LEU A 30 -3.58 -9.22 -10.31
N ASN A 31 -4.14 -8.01 -10.27
CA ASN A 31 -4.85 -7.44 -9.14
C ASN A 31 -6.15 -6.78 -9.63
N PRO A 32 -7.32 -7.41 -9.41
CA PRO A 32 -8.61 -6.87 -9.83
C PRO A 32 -8.95 -5.49 -9.25
N LEU A 33 -8.34 -5.10 -8.13
CA LEU A 33 -8.50 -3.76 -7.56
C LEU A 33 -7.71 -2.69 -8.32
N CYS A 34 -6.81 -3.10 -9.21
CA CYS A 34 -5.94 -2.21 -9.99
C CYS A 34 -5.13 -1.27 -9.07
N GLN A 35 -4.56 -1.83 -8.00
CA GLN A 35 -3.80 -1.09 -6.99
C GLN A 35 -2.33 -1.51 -7.00
N ILE A 36 -1.45 -0.56 -6.68
CA ILE A 36 -0.03 -0.81 -6.43
C ILE A 36 0.28 -0.62 -4.94
N PRO A 37 1.29 -1.34 -4.41
CA PRO A 37 2.09 -2.37 -5.06
C PRO A 37 1.32 -3.70 -5.26
N THR A 38 1.64 -4.40 -6.34
CA THR A 38 1.22 -5.78 -6.63
C THR A 38 2.50 -6.60 -6.90
N LEU A 39 2.73 -7.66 -6.13
CA LEU A 39 3.95 -8.46 -6.19
C LEU A 39 3.62 -9.88 -6.66
N ALA A 40 4.05 -10.23 -7.87
CA ALA A 40 4.05 -11.62 -8.32
C ALA A 40 5.22 -12.37 -7.69
N LEU A 41 4.94 -13.50 -7.07
CA LEU A 41 5.92 -14.37 -6.41
C LEU A 41 6.44 -15.44 -7.38
N GLU A 42 7.55 -16.09 -7.03
CA GLU A 42 8.17 -17.14 -7.85
C GLU A 42 7.27 -18.38 -8.04
N ASN A 43 6.28 -18.56 -7.17
CA ASN A 43 5.27 -19.62 -7.24
C ASN A 43 3.97 -19.19 -7.96
N ASP A 44 4.02 -18.09 -8.72
CA ASP A 44 2.89 -17.48 -9.44
C ASP A 44 1.75 -16.94 -8.56
N GLU A 45 1.91 -16.95 -7.23
CA GLU A 45 0.96 -16.28 -6.33
C GLU A 45 1.12 -14.76 -6.38
N ILE A 46 0.01 -14.05 -6.19
CA ILE A 46 0.01 -12.58 -6.10
C ILE A 46 -0.11 -12.17 -4.65
N MET A 47 0.88 -11.39 -4.18
CA MET A 47 0.81 -10.69 -2.91
C MET A 47 0.46 -9.23 -3.14
N THR A 48 -0.63 -8.79 -2.51
CA THR A 48 -1.11 -7.41 -2.49
C THR A 48 -0.92 -6.80 -1.09
N GLU A 49 -1.36 -5.55 -0.91
CA GLU A 49 -1.25 -4.77 0.32
C GLU A 49 0.20 -4.51 0.79
N THR A 50 0.62 -3.25 0.78
CA THR A 50 1.97 -2.83 1.20
C THR A 50 2.40 -3.37 2.57
N ALA A 51 1.48 -3.42 3.55
CA ALA A 51 1.79 -3.96 4.87
C ALA A 51 1.95 -5.48 4.89
N ALA A 52 1.16 -6.23 4.10
CA ALA A 52 1.32 -7.68 4.00
C ALA A 52 2.64 -8.04 3.32
N ILE A 53 2.99 -7.34 2.23
CA ILE A 53 4.31 -7.47 1.58
C ILE A 53 5.44 -7.14 2.56
N ALA A 54 5.31 -6.07 3.34
CA ALA A 54 6.30 -5.72 4.35
C ALA A 54 6.47 -6.82 5.40
N LEU A 55 5.37 -7.39 5.90
CA LEU A 55 5.40 -8.49 6.87
C LEU A 55 6.04 -9.76 6.28
N MET A 56 5.72 -10.11 5.03
CA MET A 56 6.38 -11.22 4.32
C MET A 56 7.90 -11.00 4.18
N VAL A 57 8.34 -9.76 3.93
CA VAL A 57 9.77 -9.45 3.92
C VAL A 57 10.39 -9.64 5.30
N LEU A 58 9.68 -9.27 6.38
CA LEU A 58 10.15 -9.43 7.75
C LEU A 58 10.27 -10.89 8.19
N ASP A 59 9.52 -11.82 7.58
CA ASP A 59 9.72 -13.25 7.82
C ASP A 59 11.09 -13.73 7.34
N ARG A 60 11.67 -13.09 6.31
CA ARG A 60 13.02 -13.37 5.79
C ARG A 60 14.10 -12.48 6.42
N ARG A 61 13.75 -11.25 6.78
CA ARG A 61 14.65 -10.22 7.33
C ARG A 61 14.09 -9.62 8.62
N PRO A 62 14.02 -10.41 9.70
CA PRO A 62 13.42 -9.96 10.97
C PRO A 62 14.21 -8.83 11.64
N ASP A 63 15.47 -8.63 11.27
CA ASP A 63 16.35 -7.54 11.71
C ASP A 63 15.86 -6.15 11.29
N LEU A 64 15.00 -6.05 10.28
CA LEU A 64 14.41 -4.79 9.81
C LEU A 64 13.23 -4.30 10.67
N ALA A 65 12.90 -5.01 11.74
CA ALA A 65 11.88 -4.61 12.71
C ALA A 65 12.36 -4.85 14.14
N PRO A 66 11.71 -4.22 15.15
CA PRO A 66 12.03 -4.53 16.54
C PRO A 66 11.89 -6.03 16.83
N PRO A 67 12.79 -6.62 17.66
CA PRO A 67 12.73 -8.04 17.98
C PRO A 67 11.44 -8.46 18.69
N VAL A 68 11.01 -9.69 18.47
CA VAL A 68 9.88 -10.30 19.20
C VAL A 68 10.19 -10.32 20.71
N GLY A 69 9.17 -10.04 21.53
CA GLY A 69 9.30 -9.98 22.99
C GLY A 69 9.79 -8.65 23.55
N ARG A 70 10.11 -7.67 22.68
CA ARG A 70 10.46 -6.30 23.10
C ARG A 70 9.22 -5.40 23.06
N ALA A 71 9.13 -4.43 23.97
CA ALA A 71 7.96 -3.53 24.07
C ALA A 71 7.76 -2.73 22.77
N GLU A 72 8.85 -2.38 22.11
CA GLU A 72 8.90 -1.70 20.82
C GLU A 72 8.22 -2.51 19.71
N ARG A 73 8.14 -3.84 19.81
CA ARG A 73 7.43 -4.68 18.84
C ARG A 73 5.94 -4.39 18.82
N GLN A 74 5.32 -4.23 19.99
CA GLN A 74 3.89 -3.92 20.09
C GLN A 74 3.61 -2.54 19.50
N GLN A 75 4.48 -1.57 19.77
CA GLN A 75 4.39 -0.23 19.19
C GLN A 75 4.58 -0.26 17.66
N PHE A 76 5.53 -1.04 17.14
CA PHE A 76 5.74 -1.23 15.70
C PHE A 76 4.50 -1.80 15.02
N GLN A 77 3.93 -2.90 15.56
CA GLN A 77 2.72 -3.52 15.01
C GLN A 77 1.53 -2.55 15.03
N ARG A 78 1.34 -1.87 16.17
CA ARG A 78 0.27 -0.87 16.31
C ARG A 78 0.44 0.26 15.30
N LEU A 79 1.65 0.78 15.11
CA LEU A 79 1.92 1.87 14.17
C LEU A 79 1.77 1.43 12.71
N LEU A 80 2.22 0.22 12.35
CA LEU A 80 2.03 -0.33 11.01
C LEU A 80 0.55 -0.41 10.66
N VAL A 81 -0.25 -1.01 11.56
CA VAL A 81 -1.71 -1.14 11.37
C VAL A 81 -2.39 0.24 11.40
N TRP A 82 -2.00 1.11 12.33
CA TRP A 82 -2.56 2.46 12.42
C TRP A 82 -2.30 3.26 11.14
N LEU A 83 -1.10 3.18 10.58
CA LEU A 83 -0.75 3.86 9.33
C LEU A 83 -1.63 3.40 8.18
N VAL A 84 -1.76 2.09 7.96
CA VAL A 84 -2.56 1.56 6.84
C VAL A 84 -4.06 1.71 7.02
N ALA A 85 -4.55 1.78 8.26
CA ALA A 85 -5.97 1.88 8.54
C ALA A 85 -6.48 3.32 8.68
N ASN A 86 -5.65 4.25 9.18
CA ASN A 86 -6.10 5.61 9.51
C ASN A 86 -5.48 6.66 8.60
N VAL A 87 -4.20 6.54 8.26
CA VAL A 87 -3.48 7.57 7.52
C VAL A 87 -3.52 7.31 6.02
N TYR A 88 -3.07 6.14 5.57
CA TYR A 88 -2.94 5.83 4.14
C TYR A 88 -4.25 5.97 3.35
N PRO A 89 -5.43 5.53 3.85
CA PRO A 89 -6.69 5.67 3.11
C PRO A 89 -7.08 7.13 2.82
N THR A 90 -6.60 8.07 3.63
CA THR A 90 -6.87 9.50 3.40
C THR A 90 -6.20 10.03 2.12
N PHE A 91 -5.10 9.43 1.66
CA PHE A 91 -4.53 9.74 0.36
C PHE A 91 -5.45 9.21 -0.74
N THR A 92 -5.83 7.93 -0.67
CA THR A 92 -6.74 7.30 -1.63
C THR A 92 -8.03 8.10 -1.83
N PHE A 93 -8.68 8.55 -0.75
CA PHE A 93 -9.90 9.35 -0.84
C PHE A 93 -9.66 10.78 -1.34
N ALA A 94 -8.49 11.37 -1.09
CA ALA A 94 -8.16 12.72 -1.53
C ALA A 94 -7.61 12.79 -2.97
N ASP A 95 -7.01 11.70 -3.46
CA ASP A 95 -6.44 11.60 -4.79
C ASP A 95 -7.52 11.32 -5.85
N TYR A 96 -8.54 10.51 -5.52
CA TYR A 96 -9.66 10.17 -6.42
C TYR A 96 -11.05 10.40 -5.79
N PRO A 97 -11.33 11.57 -5.20
CA PRO A 97 -12.55 11.83 -4.42
C PRO A 97 -13.85 11.57 -5.18
N GLU A 98 -13.85 11.72 -6.50
CA GLU A 98 -14.97 11.46 -7.40
C GLU A 98 -15.47 10.02 -7.34
N ARG A 99 -14.63 9.06 -6.94
CA ARG A 99 -15.04 7.64 -6.78
C ARG A 99 -15.99 7.43 -5.60
N TRP A 100 -15.98 8.32 -4.60
CA TRP A 100 -16.78 8.19 -3.38
C TRP A 100 -17.85 9.27 -3.23
N ALA A 101 -17.59 10.48 -3.74
CA ALA A 101 -18.52 11.60 -3.68
C ALA A 101 -18.58 12.30 -5.05
N PRO A 102 -19.17 11.68 -6.08
CA PRO A 102 -19.20 12.24 -7.43
C PRO A 102 -19.89 13.62 -7.50
N ASP A 103 -20.86 13.88 -6.61
CA ASP A 103 -21.57 15.15 -6.55
C ASP A 103 -20.85 16.24 -5.74
N ALA A 104 -19.83 15.88 -4.95
CA ALA A 104 -19.09 16.80 -4.08
C ALA A 104 -17.62 16.40 -3.84
N PRO A 105 -16.82 16.14 -4.90
CA PRO A 105 -15.47 15.58 -4.75
C PRO A 105 -14.51 16.53 -4.03
N GLU A 106 -14.55 17.82 -4.35
CA GLU A 106 -13.68 18.83 -3.71
C GLU A 106 -13.95 18.98 -2.21
N GLN A 107 -15.21 18.84 -1.79
CA GLN A 107 -15.59 18.90 -0.39
C GLN A 107 -15.07 17.67 0.36
N LEU A 108 -15.17 16.47 -0.23
CA LEU A 108 -14.61 15.26 0.34
C LEU A 108 -13.09 15.38 0.48
N LYS A 109 -12.39 15.76 -0.60
CA LYS A 109 -10.94 15.95 -0.61
C LYS A 109 -10.49 16.91 0.49
N LYS A 110 -11.12 18.08 0.60
CA LYS A 110 -10.83 19.06 1.64
C LYS A 110 -11.01 18.46 3.04
N ASN A 111 -12.14 17.82 3.31
CA ASN A 111 -12.44 17.25 4.62
C ASN A 111 -11.45 16.14 5.02
N VAL A 112 -11.09 15.27 4.08
CA VAL A 112 -10.13 14.20 4.30
C VAL A 112 -8.73 14.73 4.57
N ILE A 113 -8.29 15.77 3.82
CA ILE A 113 -6.99 16.41 4.04
C ILE A 113 -6.94 17.07 5.43
N GLU A 114 -8.01 17.76 5.85
CA GLU A 114 -8.07 18.37 7.17
C GLU A 114 -8.12 17.33 8.28
N TYR A 115 -8.91 16.25 8.12
CA TYR A 115 -8.94 15.14 9.07
C TYR A 115 -7.55 14.51 9.24
N ARG A 116 -6.84 14.23 8.14
CA ARG A 116 -5.48 13.66 8.19
C ARG A 116 -4.51 14.50 9.03
N LYS A 117 -4.62 15.83 9.02
CA LYS A 117 -3.75 16.71 9.84
C LYS A 117 -3.99 16.57 11.35
N SER A 118 -5.11 15.97 11.75
CA SER A 118 -5.49 15.75 13.14
C SER A 118 -5.15 14.34 13.67
N LEU A 119 -4.65 13.45 12.80
CA LEU A 119 -4.16 12.10 13.15
C LEU A 119 -2.77 12.16 13.78
#